data_AF-A0A382ZD52-F1
#
_entry.id   AF-A0A382ZD52-F1
#
_cell.length_a   1.000
_cell.length_b   1.000
_cell.length_c   1.000
_cell.angle_alpha   90.00
_cell.angle_beta   90.00
_cell.angle_gamma   90.00
#
_symmetry.space_group_name_H-M   'P 1'
#
loop_
_entity.id
_entity.type
_entity.pdbx_description
1 polymer ?
#
loop_
_entity_poly.entity_id
_entity_poly.type
_entity_poly.pdbx_seq_one_letter_code
_entity_poly.pdbx_strand_id
1 'polypeptide(L)'
;RKTVSKPDIDYRCPCCGKTEKEILFFFGSLQGKAKGSKRSLWTLDHDHNALEIREYVCLYCNDTLSRSGDSPETLRKCADYLEKHKKVKKRLDNGLGFLYNSI
;
A
#
# COMPACT_ATOMS: atom_id res chain seq x y z
N ARG A 1 -19.34 6.64 21.29
CA ARG A 1 -18.42 6.62 20.12
C ARG A 1 -17.15 5.91 20.56
N LYS A 2 -16.77 4.78 19.95
CA LYS A 2 -15.47 4.13 20.26
C LYS A 2 -14.36 5.12 19.93
N THR A 3 -13.51 5.43 20.90
CA THR A 3 -12.34 6.30 20.73
C THR A 3 -11.13 5.40 20.53
N VAL A 4 -10.63 5.33 19.29
CA VAL A 4 -9.37 4.64 18.99
C VAL A 4 -8.25 5.68 19.13
N SER A 5 -7.26 5.39 19.97
CA SER A 5 -6.08 6.25 20.14
C SER A 5 -5.29 6.34 18.85
N LYS A 6 -4.78 7.52 18.53
CA LYS A 6 -3.92 7.70 17.35
C LYS A 6 -2.70 6.77 17.43
N PRO A 7 -2.19 6.28 16.28
CA PRO A 7 -0.95 5.54 16.26
C PRO A 7 0.24 6.31 16.84
N ASP A 8 1.16 5.59 17.47
CA ASP A 8 2.44 6.14 17.93
C ASP A 8 3.42 6.35 16.76
N ILE A 9 4.62 6.86 17.07
CA ILE A 9 5.62 7.21 16.05
C ILE A 9 6.23 5.99 15.34
N ASP A 10 6.28 4.84 16.03
CA ASP A 10 6.88 3.61 15.52
C ASP A 10 5.84 2.65 14.92
N TYR A 11 4.58 3.07 14.89
CA TYR A 11 3.48 2.30 14.35
C TYR A 11 3.74 1.91 12.90
N ARG A 12 3.48 0.63 12.62
CA ARG A 12 3.64 0.05 11.29
C ARG A 12 2.27 -0.31 10.75
N CYS A 13 2.02 0.10 9.51
CA CYS A 13 0.80 -0.28 8.81
C CYS A 13 0.69 -1.83 8.77
N PRO A 14 -0.41 -2.44 9.26
CA PRO A 14 -0.56 -3.89 9.29
C PRO A 14 -0.60 -4.50 7.88
N CYS A 15 -1.02 -3.75 6.87
CA CYS A 15 -1.06 -4.23 5.48
C CYS A 15 0.31 -4.22 4.80
N CYS A 16 1.09 -3.14 4.93
CA CYS A 16 2.34 -2.97 4.16
C CYS A 16 3.63 -3.00 5.01
N GLY A 17 3.50 -3.11 6.33
CA GLY A 17 4.59 -3.23 7.30
C GLY A 17 5.44 -1.98 7.51
N LYS A 18 5.05 -0.85 6.91
CA LYS A 18 5.87 0.38 6.87
C LYS A 18 5.43 1.39 7.92
N THR A 19 6.41 2.11 8.46
CA THR A 19 6.24 3.31 9.28
C THR A 19 5.80 4.51 8.43
N GLU A 20 5.33 5.58 9.07
CA GLU A 20 4.94 6.81 8.36
C GLU A 20 6.09 7.38 7.50
N LYS A 21 7.31 7.37 8.04
CA LYS A 21 8.51 7.84 7.31
C LYS A 21 8.79 7.00 6.06
N GLU A 22 8.73 5.68 6.16
CA GLU A 22 8.97 4.77 5.03
C GLU A 22 7.88 4.91 3.95
N ILE A 23 6.63 5.12 4.37
CA ILE A 23 5.51 5.32 3.45
C ILE A 23 5.68 6.63 2.67
N LEU A 24 5.98 7.73 3.37
CA LEU A 24 6.24 9.02 2.73
C LEU A 24 7.46 8.96 1.80
N PHE A 25 8.49 8.19 2.16
CA PHE A 25 9.64 7.96 1.29
C PHE A 25 9.27 7.16 0.02
N PHE A 26 8.45 6.11 0.16
CA PHE A 26 8.08 5.23 -0.96
C PHE A 26 7.10 5.88 -1.95
N PHE A 27 6.06 6.56 -1.45
CA PHE A 27 5.01 7.17 -2.29
C PHE A 27 5.26 8.66 -2.58
N GLY A 28 6.31 9.25 -2.00
CA GLY A 28 6.75 10.64 -2.18
C GLY A 28 5.92 11.67 -1.43
N SER A 29 4.60 11.69 -1.64
CA SER A 29 3.71 12.64 -0.96
C SER A 29 2.30 12.08 -0.77
N LEU A 30 1.62 12.53 0.28
CA LEU A 30 0.22 12.21 0.52
C LEU A 30 -0.64 12.73 -0.64
N GLN A 31 -1.27 11.81 -1.39
CA GLN A 31 -2.14 12.17 -2.50
C GLN A 31 -3.24 13.13 -2.04
N GLY A 32 -3.43 14.23 -2.77
CA GLY A 32 -4.46 15.24 -2.46
C GLY A 32 -4.17 16.12 -1.24
N LYS A 33 -2.95 16.09 -0.67
CA LYS A 33 -2.58 16.95 0.45
C LYS A 33 -2.08 18.32 -0.05
N ALA A 34 -2.89 19.36 0.16
CA ALA A 34 -2.43 20.74 -0.01
C ALA A 34 -1.18 21.01 0.86
N LYS A 35 -0.23 21.79 0.33
CA LYS A 35 0.98 22.21 1.07
C LYS A 35 0.59 22.82 2.41
N GLY A 36 1.08 22.26 3.51
CA GLY A 36 0.77 22.72 4.88
C GLY A 36 -0.44 22.07 5.57
N SER A 37 -1.13 21.12 4.92
CA SER A 37 -2.21 20.37 5.56
C SER A 37 -1.71 19.54 6.76
N LYS A 38 -2.51 19.51 7.84
CA LYS A 38 -2.27 18.66 9.02
C LYS A 38 -2.88 17.26 8.90
N ARG A 39 -3.35 16.85 7.70
CA ARG A 39 -3.90 15.50 7.50
C ARG A 39 -2.86 14.44 7.83
N SER A 40 -3.23 13.53 8.73
CA SER A 40 -2.43 12.36 9.09
C SER A 40 -2.45 11.36 7.93
N LEU A 41 -1.35 10.62 7.79
CA LEU A 41 -1.28 9.47 6.90
C LEU A 41 -2.15 8.31 7.38
N TRP A 42 -2.44 8.24 8.69
CA TRP A 42 -3.16 7.13 9.30
C TRP A 42 -4.67 7.32 9.19
N THR A 43 -5.34 6.35 8.60
CA THR A 43 -6.79 6.28 8.43
C THR A 43 -7.34 5.15 9.29
N LEU A 44 -8.50 5.36 9.89
CA LEU A 44 -9.17 4.32 10.66
C LEU A 44 -9.99 3.45 9.69
N ASP A 45 -9.49 2.26 9.39
CA ASP A 45 -10.15 1.31 8.49
C ASP A 45 -11.44 0.79 9.13
N HIS A 46 -12.43 0.54 8.29
CA HIS A 46 -13.69 -0.05 8.71
C HIS A 46 -14.23 -0.97 7.62
N ASP A 47 -14.98 -1.98 8.03
CA ASP A 47 -15.68 -2.84 7.11
C ASP A 47 -16.76 -2.07 6.35
N HIS A 48 -16.71 -2.09 5.02
CA HIS A 48 -17.65 -1.33 4.20
C HIS A 48 -19.08 -1.90 4.20
N ASN A 49 -19.30 -3.11 4.73
CA ASN A 49 -20.62 -3.73 4.87
C ASN A 49 -21.20 -3.57 6.28
N ALA A 50 -20.39 -3.90 7.30
CA ALA A 50 -20.84 -3.91 8.70
C ALA A 50 -20.60 -2.57 9.42
N LEU A 51 -19.84 -1.66 8.81
CA LEU A 51 -19.37 -0.40 9.41
C LEU A 51 -18.59 -0.60 10.72
N GLU A 52 -18.07 -1.81 10.94
CA GLU A 52 -17.25 -2.13 12.09
C GLU A 52 -15.83 -1.62 11.88
N ILE A 53 -15.36 -0.81 12.82
CA ILE A 53 -13.97 -0.32 12.85
C ILE A 53 -13.05 -1.53 12.98
N ARG A 54 -12.06 -1.64 12.09
CA ARG A 54 -10.98 -2.61 12.18
C ARG A 54 -9.83 -1.99 12.98
N GLU A 55 -8.84 -1.43 12.31
CA GLU A 55 -7.68 -0.79 12.95
C GLU A 55 -7.16 0.39 12.11
N TYR A 56 -6.11 1.06 12.58
CA TYR A 56 -5.45 2.07 11.78
C TYR A 56 -4.67 1.42 10.64
N VAL A 57 -4.77 1.98 9.44
CA VAL A 57 -3.90 1.61 8.31
C VAL A 57 -3.41 2.88 7.64
N CYS A 58 -2.41 2.78 6.77
CA CYS A 58 -2.02 3.96 6.01
C CYS A 58 -3.02 4.28 4.90
N LEU A 59 -3.14 5.56 4.56
CA LEU A 59 -4.05 6.06 3.52
C LEU A 59 -4.00 5.24 2.23
N TYR A 60 -2.81 4.87 1.75
CA TYR A 60 -2.66 4.11 0.51
C TYR A 60 -3.18 2.67 0.62
N CYS A 61 -2.98 2.02 1.77
CA CYS A 61 -3.52 0.69 2.00
C CYS A 61 -5.05 0.75 2.14
N ASN A 62 -5.58 1.71 2.90
CA ASN A 62 -7.02 1.96 3.00
C ASN A 62 -7.65 2.12 1.62
N ASP A 63 -7.08 3.01 0.81
CA ASP A 63 -7.51 3.27 -0.56
C ASP A 63 -7.48 2.03 -1.46
N THR A 64 -6.50 1.14 -1.24
CA THR A 64 -6.38 -0.13 -1.98
C THR A 64 -7.46 -1.12 -1.54
N LEU A 65 -7.72 -1.22 -0.22
CA LEU A 65 -8.79 -2.05 0.33
C LEU A 65 -10.16 -1.60 -0.21
N SER A 66 -10.48 -0.30 -0.11
CA SER A 66 -11.72 0.25 -0.65
C SER A 66 -11.88 0.00 -2.16
N ARG A 67 -10.80 0.19 -2.95
CA ARG A 67 -10.84 -0.06 -4.41
C ARG A 67 -10.91 -1.54 -4.78
N SER A 68 -10.48 -2.43 -3.90
CA SER A 68 -10.66 -3.87 -4.06
C SER A 68 -12.08 -4.35 -3.71
N GLY A 69 -12.92 -3.45 -3.18
CA GLY A 69 -14.24 -3.78 -2.65
C GLY A 69 -14.17 -4.65 -1.41
N ASP A 70 -13.15 -4.46 -0.56
CA ASP A 70 -12.85 -5.31 0.59
C ASP A 70 -12.74 -6.80 0.27
N SER A 71 -12.44 -7.17 -0.98
CA SER A 71 -12.36 -8.57 -1.42
C SER A 71 -10.93 -9.10 -1.34
N PRO A 72 -10.64 -10.06 -0.43
CA PRO A 72 -9.33 -10.71 -0.38
C PRO A 72 -9.00 -11.47 -1.67
N GLU A 73 -10.02 -11.96 -2.37
CA GLU A 73 -9.86 -12.64 -3.66
C GLU A 73 -9.35 -11.68 -4.74
N THR A 74 -9.94 -10.48 -4.83
CA THR A 74 -9.50 -9.43 -5.76
C THR A 74 -8.05 -9.04 -5.49
N LEU A 75 -7.68 -8.83 -4.22
CA LEU A 75 -6.32 -8.47 -3.84
C LEU A 75 -5.30 -9.55 -4.21
N ARG A 76 -5.63 -10.84 -4.00
CA ARG A 76 -4.78 -11.96 -4.42
C ARG A 76 -4.59 -11.98 -5.94
N LYS A 77 -5.67 -11.84 -6.72
CA LYS A 77 -5.59 -11.76 -8.18
C LYS A 77 -4.77 -10.57 -8.67
N CYS A 78 -4.86 -9.42 -8.01
CA CYS A 78 -4.00 -8.26 -8.30
C CYS A 78 -2.52 -8.55 -8.01
N ALA A 79 -2.22 -9.24 -6.92
CA ALA A 79 -0.85 -9.67 -6.61
C ALA A 79 -0.32 -10.64 -7.69
N ASP A 80 -1.09 -11.67 -8.04
CA ASP A 80 -0.74 -12.63 -9.10
C ASP A 80 -0.48 -11.93 -10.44
N TYR A 81 -1.31 -10.93 -10.78
CA TYR A 81 -1.13 -10.13 -11.99
C TYR A 81 0.20 -9.37 -11.97
N LEU A 82 0.53 -8.69 -10.87
CA LEU A 82 1.81 -7.98 -10.74
C LEU A 82 3.00 -8.93 -10.85
N GLU A 83 2.90 -10.11 -10.24
CA GLU A 83 3.96 -11.13 -10.28
C GLU A 83 4.15 -11.69 -11.69
N LYS A 84 3.06 -12.02 -12.39
CA LYS A 84 3.08 -12.47 -13.79
C LYS A 84 3.78 -11.47 -14.72
N HIS A 85 3.59 -10.18 -14.48
CA HIS A 85 4.15 -9.10 -15.32
C HIS A 85 5.48 -8.54 -14.80
N LYS A 86 5.98 -9.04 -13.67
CA LYS A 86 7.30 -8.69 -13.16
C LYS A 86 8.34 -9.26 -14.11
N LYS A 87 9.00 -8.39 -14.90
CA LYS A 87 10.15 -8.80 -15.69
C LYS A 87 11.17 -9.42 -14.74
N VAL A 88 11.42 -10.72 -14.88
CA VAL A 88 12.52 -11.37 -14.18
C VAL A 88 13.78 -10.68 -14.67
N LYS A 89 14.41 -9.84 -13.83
CA LYS A 89 15.82 -9.51 -14.01
C LYS A 89 16.56 -10.82 -13.80
N LYS A 90 16.74 -11.60 -14.88
CA LYS A 90 17.76 -12.65 -14.87
C LYS A 90 19.05 -11.90 -14.57
N ARG A 91 19.62 -12.15 -13.39
CA ARG A 91 21.04 -11.86 -13.20
C ARG A 91 21.74 -12.73 -14.23
N LEU A 92 22.29 -12.10 -15.26
CA LEU A 92 23.27 -12.74 -16.11
C LEU A 92 24.52 -12.84 -15.26
N ASP A 93 24.60 -13.90 -14.46
CA ASP A 93 25.88 -14.34 -13.96
C ASP A 93 26.60 -14.91 -15.19
N ASN A 94 27.61 -14.15 -15.64
CA ASN A 94 28.52 -14.35 -16.77
C ASN A 94 28.18 -13.55 -18.03
N GLY A 95 29.03 -12.55 -18.28
CA GLY A 95 28.81 -11.45 -19.21
C GLY A 95 28.75 -11.85 -20.68
N LEU A 96 27.85 -11.16 -21.39
CA LEU A 96 27.84 -10.74 -22.79
C LEU A 96 26.39 -10.69 -23.30
N GLY A 97 25.95 -9.51 -23.75
CA GLY A 97 24.82 -9.36 -24.68
C GLY A 97 23.45 -9.08 -24.07
N PHE A 98 23.03 -7.80 -24.08
CA PHE A 98 21.62 -7.44 -23.99
C PHE A 98 20.97 -7.64 -25.37
N LEU A 99 20.07 -8.61 -25.52
CA LEU A 99 19.07 -8.59 -26.57
C LEU A 99 17.70 -8.32 -25.93
N TYR A 100 17.20 -7.10 -26.14
CA TYR A 100 15.82 -6.74 -25.85
C TYR A 100 14.94 -7.32 -26.98
N ASN A 101 14.08 -8.29 -26.66
CA ASN A 101 12.95 -8.60 -27.53
C ASN A 101 11.84 -7.58 -27.26
N SER A 102 11.74 -6.61 -28.16
CA SER A 102 10.52 -5.85 -28.39
C SER A 102 9.46 -6.78 -28.96
N ILE A 103 8.32 -6.88 -28.28
CA ILE A 103 7.04 -7.24 -28.89
C ILE A 103 6.17 -6.01 -28.75
#